data_AF-A0A944E524-F1
#
_entry.id   AF-A0A944E524-F1
#
_cell.length_a   1.000
_cell.length_b   1.000
_cell.length_c   1.000
_cell.angle_alpha   90.00
_cell.angle_beta   90.00
_cell.angle_gamma   90.00
#
_symmetry.space_group_name_H-M   'P 1'
#
loop_
_entity.id
_entity.type
_entity.pdbx_description
1 polymer ?
#
loop_
_entity_poly.entity_id
_entity_poly.type
_entity_poly.pdbx_seq_one_letter_code
_entity_poly.pdbx_strand_id
1 'polypeptide(L)'
;MAPSKLPLMESERDEVLTLAAEMQSVGPVNGFLLRWAALVEIERHPLTARRLREAEERVRVASDEETMRTAAREAADIKAAARRAVDQ
;
A
#
# COMPACT_ATOMS: atom_id res chain seq x y z
N MET A 1 -1.39 12.48 -1.86
CA MET A 1 -0.50 11.84 -0.87
C MET A 1 -0.39 12.74 0.35
N ALA A 2 -0.52 12.18 1.55
CA ALA A 2 -0.16 12.91 2.76
C ALA A 2 1.35 13.19 2.75
N PRO A 3 1.80 14.45 2.97
CA PRO A 3 3.23 14.80 2.98
C PRO A 3 4.08 13.95 3.94
N SER A 4 3.47 13.41 5.00
CA SER A 4 4.11 12.55 6.00
C SER A 4 4.65 11.23 5.46
N LYS A 5 4.23 10.77 4.28
CA LYS A 5 4.70 9.51 3.67
C LYS A 5 5.93 9.68 2.78
N LEU A 6 6.33 10.92 2.46
CA LEU A 6 7.45 11.19 1.55
C LEU A 6 8.80 10.70 2.09
N PRO A 7 9.17 10.93 3.36
CA PRO A 7 10.47 10.45 3.86
C PRO A 7 10.59 8.92 3.81
N LEU A 8 9.49 8.20 4.05
CA LEU A 8 9.44 6.74 3.95
C LEU A 8 9.61 6.27 2.49
N MET A 9 9.00 6.99 1.53
CA MET A 9 9.19 6.70 0.11
C MET A 9 10.66 6.84 -0.30
N GLU A 10 11.31 7.89 0.16
CA GLU A 10 12.71 8.19 -0.16
C GLU A 10 13.64 7.12 0.41
N SER A 11 13.45 6.70 1.66
CA SER A 11 14.25 5.63 2.26
C SER A 11 14.05 4.29 1.53
N GLU A 12 12.79 3.92 1.25
CA GLU A 12 12.50 2.68 0.53
C GLU A 12 13.06 2.68 -0.91
N ARG A 13 13.08 3.84 -1.57
CA ARG A 13 13.67 3.98 -2.91
C ARG A 13 15.15 3.64 -2.89
N ASP A 14 15.90 4.19 -1.94
CA ASP A 14 17.34 4.03 -1.87
C ASP A 14 17.74 2.57 -1.56
N GLU A 15 16.97 1.91 -0.68
CA GLU A 15 17.11 0.47 -0.41
C GLU A 15 16.84 -0.37 -1.67
N VAL A 16 15.76 -0.07 -2.40
CA VAL A 16 15.37 -0.83 -3.60
C VAL A 16 16.37 -0.64 -4.74
N LEU A 17 16.93 0.55 -4.92
CA LEU A 17 17.98 0.79 -5.92
C LEU A 17 19.25 0.01 -5.61
N THR A 18 19.62 -0.09 -4.33
CA THR A 18 20.74 -0.93 -3.87
C THR A 18 20.48 -2.39 -4.21
N LEU A 19 19.31 -2.92 -3.83
CA LEU A 19 18.93 -4.31 -4.12
C LEU A 19 18.88 -4.61 -5.62
N ALA A 20 18.36 -3.68 -6.43
CA ALA A 20 18.32 -3.83 -7.88
C ALA A 20 19.72 -3.93 -8.50
N ALA A 21 20.68 -3.16 -7.99
CA ALA A 21 22.07 -3.22 -8.41
C ALA A 21 22.72 -4.56 -8.02
N GLU A 22 22.52 -5.00 -6.77
CA GLU A 22 23.02 -6.29 -6.27
C GLU A 22 22.48 -7.49 -7.08
N MET A 23 21.19 -7.44 -7.42
CA MET A 23 20.52 -8.49 -8.19
C MET A 23 20.69 -8.35 -9.71
N GLN A 24 21.32 -7.27 -10.19
CA GLN A 24 21.40 -6.88 -11.60
C GLN A 24 20.03 -6.98 -12.31
N SER A 25 18.96 -6.54 -11.63
CA SER A 25 17.58 -6.73 -12.07
C SER A 25 16.74 -5.49 -11.84
N VAL A 26 15.89 -5.17 -12.81
CA VAL A 26 14.89 -4.09 -12.70
C VAL A 26 13.63 -4.51 -11.94
N GLY A 27 13.49 -5.80 -11.62
CA GLY A 27 12.33 -6.35 -10.91
C GLY A 27 12.03 -5.64 -9.58
N PRO A 28 13.02 -5.44 -8.69
CA PRO A 28 12.82 -4.71 -7.43
C PRO A 28 12.29 -3.29 -7.63
N VAL A 29 12.83 -2.56 -8.63
CA VAL A 29 12.40 -1.19 -8.95
C VAL A 29 10.95 -1.18 -9.45
N ASN A 30 10.58 -2.10 -10.34
CA ASN A 30 9.21 -2.22 -10.83
C ASN A 30 8.23 -2.53 -9.68
N GLY A 31 8.60 -3.45 -8.78
CA GLY A 31 7.80 -3.78 -7.61
C GLY A 31 7.62 -2.60 -6.65
N PHE A 32 8.66 -1.79 -6.46
CA PHE A 32 8.59 -0.55 -5.68
C PHE A 32 7.66 0.49 -6.31
N LEU A 33 7.87 0.80 -7.60
CA LEU A 33 7.06 1.79 -8.32
C LEU A 33 5.58 1.42 -8.26
N LEU A 34 5.28 0.14 -8.45
CA LEU A 34 3.92 -0.35 -8.48
C LEU A 34 3.25 -0.34 -7.10
N ARG A 35 4.00 -0.58 -6.02
CA ARG A 35 3.52 -0.40 -4.65
C ARG A 35 3.15 1.06 -4.36
N TRP A 36 4.03 1.99 -4.75
CA TRP A 36 3.80 3.42 -4.54
C TRP A 36 2.70 3.98 -5.44
N ALA A 37 2.60 3.51 -6.68
CA ALA A 37 1.49 3.84 -7.57
C ALA A 37 0.14 3.44 -6.96
N ALA A 38 0.03 2.22 -6.41
CA ALA A 38 -1.19 1.77 -5.74
C ALA A 38 -1.54 2.62 -4.51
N LEU A 39 -0.54 3.04 -3.71
CA LEU A 39 -0.75 3.94 -2.57
C LEU A 39 -1.24 5.32 -3.03
N VAL A 40 -0.61 5.88 -4.06
CA VAL A 40 -1.03 7.14 -4.68
C VAL A 40 -2.47 7.02 -5.17
N GLU A 41 -2.82 5.93 -5.85
CA GLU A 41 -4.17 5.70 -6.37
C GLU A 41 -5.21 5.68 -5.26
N ILE A 42 -4.95 5.00 -4.14
CA ILE A 42 -5.85 5.04 -2.97
C ILE A 42 -6.04 6.47 -2.47
N GLU A 43 -4.95 7.22 -2.32
CA GLU A 43 -4.97 8.59 -1.79
C GLU A 43 -5.62 9.61 -2.75
N ARG A 44 -5.70 9.31 -4.06
CA ARG A 44 -6.43 10.13 -5.05
C ARG A 44 -7.95 10.04 -4.86
N HIS A 45 -8.44 9.02 -4.16
CA HIS A 45 -9.85 8.79 -3.87
C HIS A 45 -10.11 8.93 -2.35
N PRO A 46 -10.40 10.13 -1.83
CA PRO A 46 -10.46 10.39 -0.38
C PRO A 46 -11.41 9.47 0.39
N LEU A 47 -12.53 9.08 -0.22
CA LEU A 47 -13.49 8.13 0.37
C LEU A 47 -12.90 6.73 0.49
N THR A 48 -12.18 6.25 -0.54
CA THR A 48 -11.46 4.98 -0.51
C THR A 48 -10.36 4.98 0.54
N ALA A 49 -9.56 6.06 0.59
CA ALA A 49 -8.52 6.23 1.60
C ALA A 49 -9.09 6.24 3.03
N ARG A 50 -10.24 6.91 3.25
CA ARG A 50 -10.93 6.90 4.54
C ARG A 50 -11.40 5.50 4.92
N ARG A 51 -12.07 4.79 4.02
CA ARG A 51 -12.53 3.41 4.24
C ARG A 51 -11.39 2.46 4.56
N LEU A 52 -10.25 2.61 3.89
CA LEU A 52 -9.06 1.82 4.20
C LEU A 52 -8.59 2.07 5.64
N ARG A 53 -8.46 3.33 6.05
CA ARG A 53 -8.06 3.69 7.42
C ARG A 53 -9.05 3.15 8.46
N GLU A 54 -10.36 3.24 8.19
CA GLU A 54 -11.41 2.70 9.05
C GLU A 54 -11.37 1.15 9.14
N ALA A 55 -11.02 0.47 8.05
CA ALA A 55 -10.83 -0.98 8.04
C ALA A 55 -9.56 -1.38 8.82
N GLU A 56 -8.43 -0.70 8.59
CA GLU A 56 -7.19 -0.94 9.33
C GLU A 56 -7.34 -0.67 10.83
N GLU A 57 -8.08 0.39 11.19
CA GLU A 57 -8.41 0.67 12.58
C GLU A 57 -9.26 -0.43 13.22
N ARG A 58 -10.29 -0.92 12.51
CA ARG A 58 -11.10 -2.05 12.99
C ARG A 58 -10.26 -3.32 13.21
N VAL A 59 -9.29 -3.61 12.34
CA VAL A 59 -8.35 -4.72 12.57
C VAL A 59 -7.55 -4.50 13.86
N ARG A 60 -7.08 -3.28 14.10
CA ARG A 60 -6.25 -2.94 15.26
C ARG A 60 -6.99 -3.06 16.60
N VAL A 61 -8.29 -2.75 16.62
CA VAL A 61 -9.09 -2.67 17.86
C VAL A 61 -10.05 -3.84 18.07
N ALA A 62 -10.23 -4.72 17.08
CA ALA A 62 -11.14 -5.86 17.18
C ALA A 62 -10.74 -6.79 18.33
N SER A 63 -11.73 -7.15 19.17
CA SER A 63 -11.58 -8.13 20.24
C SER A 63 -12.02 -9.54 19.83
N ASP A 64 -12.72 -9.67 18.70
CA ASP A 64 -13.21 -10.93 18.17
C ASP A 64 -12.65 -11.21 16.76
N GLU A 65 -12.53 -12.50 16.45
CA GLU A 65 -11.89 -12.96 15.22
C GLU A 65 -12.71 -12.63 13.97
N GLU A 66 -14.04 -12.61 14.07
CA GLU A 66 -14.93 -12.36 12.94
C GLU A 66 -14.81 -10.91 12.44
N THR A 67 -14.84 -9.95 13.37
CA THR A 67 -14.64 -8.52 13.09
C THR A 67 -13.24 -8.29 12.51
N MET A 68 -12.21 -8.90 13.11
CA MET A 68 -10.84 -8.80 12.61
C MET A 68 -10.72 -9.33 11.17
N ARG A 69 -11.24 -10.55 10.90
CA ARG A 69 -11.18 -11.17 9.57
C ARG A 69 -11.93 -10.34 8.52
N THR A 70 -13.12 -9.84 8.86
CA THR A 70 -13.93 -9.02 7.96
C THR A 70 -13.23 -7.71 7.62
N ALA A 71 -12.68 -7.01 8.61
CA ALA A 71 -11.97 -5.76 8.40
C ALA A 71 -10.65 -5.96 7.61
N ALA A 72 -9.91 -7.04 7.90
CA ALA A 72 -8.71 -7.40 7.16
C ALA A 72 -9.03 -7.70 5.68
N ARG A 73 -10.14 -8.39 5.41
CA ARG A 73 -10.60 -8.67 4.05
C ARG A 73 -10.93 -7.39 3.29
N GLU A 74 -11.66 -6.46 3.91
CA GLU A 74 -11.97 -5.17 3.28
C GLU A 74 -10.69 -4.37 2.95
N ALA A 75 -9.73 -4.30 3.87
CA ALA A 75 -8.46 -3.62 3.63
C ALA A 75 -7.67 -4.28 2.48
N ALA A 76 -7.65 -5.61 2.43
CA ALA A 76 -7.00 -6.36 1.36
C ALA A 76 -7.67 -6.11 -0.01
N ASP A 77 -9.01 -6.11 -0.05
CA ASP A 77 -9.78 -5.90 -1.28
C ASP A 77 -9.55 -4.48 -1.84
N ILE A 78 -9.50 -3.45 -0.98
CA ILE A 78 -9.17 -2.07 -1.38
C ILE A 78 -7.76 -2.00 -1.98
N LYS A 79 -6.76 -2.58 -1.29
CA LYS A 79 -5.36 -2.59 -1.76
C LYS A 79 -5.22 -3.33 -3.09
N ALA A 80 -5.90 -4.46 -3.25
CA ALA A 80 -5.89 -5.24 -4.47
C ALA A 80 -6.57 -4.50 -5.64
N ALA A 81 -7.67 -3.77 -5.38
CA ALA A 81 -8.34 -2.97 -6.40
C ALA A 81 -7.45 -1.82 -6.89
N ALA A 82 -6.81 -1.09 -5.97
CA ALA A 82 -5.88 -0.02 -6.33
C ALA A 82 -4.69 -0.53 -7.13
N ARG A 83 -4.13 -1.68 -6.74
CA ARG A 83 -3.07 -2.36 -7.48
C ARG A 83 -3.47 -2.69 -8.92
N ARG A 84 -4.65 -3.30 -9.11
CA ARG A 84 -5.18 -3.61 -10.45
C ARG A 84 -5.45 -2.36 -11.30
N ALA A 85 -5.76 -1.22 -10.68
CA ALA A 85 -6.02 0.03 -11.40
C ALA A 85 -4.73 0.67 -11.97
N VAL A 86 -3.58 0.43 -11.33
CA VAL A 86 -2.28 0.98 -11.77
C VAL A 86 -1.47 0.03 -12.65
N ASP A 87 -1.84 -1.26 -12.68
CA ASP A 87 -1.26 -2.28 -13.56
C ASP A 87 -1.88 -2.30 -14.98
N GLN A 88 -2.86 -1.42 -15.27
CA GLN A 88 -3.59 -1.33 -16.54
C GLN A 88 -3.03 -0.28 -17.49
#